data_AF-A0A261WKA7-F1
#
_entry.id   AF-A0A261WKA7-F1
#
_cell.length_a   1.000
_cell.length_b   1.000
_cell.length_c   1.000
_cell.angle_alpha   90.00
_cell.angle_beta   90.00
_cell.angle_gamma   90.00
#
_symmetry.space_group_name_H-M   'P 1'
#
loop_
_entity.id
_entity.type
_entity.pdbx_description
1 polymer ?
#
loop_
_entity_poly.entity_id
_entity_poly.type
_entity_poly.pdbx_seq_one_letter_code
_entity_poly.pdbx_strand_id
1 'polypeptide(L)'
;MSIPSPQYAGLSEDAYKDRAVGRRAPGHEEIVTIEGERYAVLDHVNNQSNGYQGTVYRRESSGEIVVAHRGTEGAVNDVLTDATMVT
;
A
#
# COMPACT_ATOMS: atom_id res chain seq x y z
N MET A 1 -5.20 6.10 -18.97
CA MET A 1 -5.32 5.64 -17.58
C MET A 1 -6.76 5.82 -17.15
N SER A 2 -7.39 4.78 -16.58
CA SER A 2 -8.82 4.76 -16.19
C SER A 2 -9.05 5.02 -14.70
N ILE A 3 -8.02 4.83 -13.87
CA ILE A 3 -8.05 5.17 -12.43
C ILE A 3 -7.68 6.65 -12.29
N PRO A 4 -8.51 7.48 -11.62
CA PRO A 4 -8.24 8.89 -11.39
C PRO A 4 -7.15 9.09 -10.32
N SER A 5 -6.37 10.17 -10.44
CA SER A 5 -5.24 10.47 -9.55
C SER A 5 -5.54 10.42 -8.04
N PRO A 6 -6.71 10.90 -7.55
CA PRO A 6 -7.06 10.76 -6.13
C PRO A 6 -7.09 9.31 -5.64
N GLN A 7 -7.53 8.35 -6.47
CA GLN A 7 -7.54 6.95 -6.08
C GLN A 7 -6.12 6.38 -5.94
N TYR A 8 -5.17 6.81 -6.79
CA TYR A 8 -3.76 6.44 -6.59
C TYR A 8 -3.20 7.01 -5.28
N ALA A 9 -3.56 8.25 -4.92
CA ALA A 9 -3.14 8.85 -3.66
C ALA A 9 -3.68 8.07 -2.45
N GLY A 10 -4.98 7.76 -2.45
CA GLY A 10 -5.59 6.98 -1.38
C GLY A 10 -5.05 5.54 -1.27
N LEU A 11 -4.73 4.90 -2.40
CA LEU A 11 -4.06 3.58 -2.39
C LEU A 11 -2.62 3.66 -1.85
N SER A 12 -1.93 4.78 -2.11
CA SER A 12 -0.59 5.03 -1.57
C SER A 12 -0.63 5.23 -0.05
N GLU A 13 -1.64 5.94 0.46
CA GLU A 13 -1.90 6.06 1.90
C GLU A 13 -2.28 4.71 2.52
N ASP A 14 -3.17 3.96 1.88
CA ASP A 14 -3.64 2.65 2.38
C ASP A 14 -2.50 1.62 2.49
N ALA A 15 -1.44 1.74 1.68
CA ALA A 15 -0.26 0.88 1.73
C ALA A 15 0.54 0.98 3.05
N TYR A 16 0.29 2.00 3.88
CA TYR A 16 0.88 2.10 5.22
C TYR A 16 0.19 1.21 6.26
N LYS A 17 -1.05 0.77 6.00
CA LYS A 17 -1.79 -0.07 6.96
C LYS A 17 -1.15 -1.45 7.08
N ASP A 18 -1.00 -1.91 8.32
CA ASP A 18 -0.61 -3.28 8.60
C ASP A 18 -1.73 -4.26 8.22
N ARG A 19 -1.37 -5.31 7.48
CA ARG A 19 -2.29 -6.38 7.07
C ARG A 19 -1.64 -7.74 7.29
N ALA A 20 -2.44 -8.80 7.32
CA ALA A 20 -1.88 -10.15 7.32
C ALA A 20 -1.01 -10.38 6.07
N VAL A 21 0.22 -10.85 6.23
CA VAL A 21 1.11 -11.12 5.10
C VAL A 21 0.60 -12.30 4.27
N GLY A 22 0.73 -12.18 2.95
CA GLY A 22 0.45 -13.23 1.98
C GLY A 22 -0.83 -13.03 1.17
N ARG A 23 -1.00 -13.92 0.19
CA ARG A 23 -2.08 -13.88 -0.79
C ARG A 23 -3.43 -14.23 -0.16
N ARG A 24 -4.46 -13.47 -0.52
CA ARG A 24 -5.86 -13.78 -0.17
C ARG A 24 -6.39 -14.87 -1.10
N ALA A 25 -7.12 -15.82 -0.52
CA ALA A 25 -7.82 -16.84 -1.29
C ALA A 25 -8.94 -16.18 -2.11
N PRO A 26 -9.25 -16.68 -3.32
CA PRO A 26 -10.38 -16.17 -4.10
C PRO A 26 -11.69 -16.20 -3.30
N GLY A 27 -12.43 -15.11 -3.33
CA GLY A 27 -13.69 -14.93 -2.58
C GLY A 27 -13.51 -14.59 -1.10
N HIS A 28 -12.27 -14.46 -0.63
CA HIS A 28 -11.92 -14.12 0.75
C HIS A 28 -11.00 -12.88 0.81
N GLU A 29 -10.99 -12.09 -0.26
CA GLU A 29 -10.27 -10.83 -0.30
C GLU A 29 -10.83 -9.84 0.70
N GLU A 30 -9.93 -9.12 1.38
CA GLU A 30 -10.32 -7.96 2.17
C GLU A 30 -10.70 -6.83 1.20
N ILE A 31 -11.84 -6.17 1.45
CA ILE A 31 -12.27 -5.05 0.62
C ILE A 31 -12.00 -3.73 1.33
N VAL A 32 -11.30 -2.84 0.63
CA VAL A 32 -11.10 -1.44 1.03
C VAL A 32 -11.85 -0.51 0.09
N THR A 33 -12.31 0.62 0.62
CA THR A 33 -12.96 1.67 -0.17
C THR A 33 -12.03 2.87 -0.25
N ILE A 34 -11.68 3.28 -1.46
CA ILE A 34 -10.79 4.41 -1.74
C ILE A 34 -11.52 5.37 -2.68
N GLU A 35 -11.77 6.61 -2.25
CA GLU A 35 -12.53 7.60 -3.02
C GLU A 35 -13.88 7.06 -3.58
N GLY A 36 -14.58 6.26 -2.77
CA GLY A 36 -15.86 5.64 -3.13
C GLY A 36 -15.77 4.42 -4.05
N GLU A 37 -14.57 4.06 -4.53
CA GLU A 37 -14.34 2.87 -5.34
C GLU A 37 -13.89 1.69 -4.47
N ARG A 38 -14.33 0.48 -4.83
CA ARG A 38 -14.02 -0.75 -4.08
C ARG A 38 -12.79 -1.43 -4.66
N TYR A 39 -11.86 -1.78 -3.77
CA TYR A 39 -10.66 -2.52 -4.10
C TYR A 39 -10.55 -3.78 -3.26
N ALA A 40 -10.35 -4.92 -3.91
CA ALA A 40 -9.99 -6.17 -3.28
C ALA A 40 -8.47 -6.22 -3.05
N VAL A 41 -8.05 -6.46 -1.81
CA VAL A 41 -6.65 -6.74 -1.48
C VAL A 41 -6.34 -8.19 -1.88
N LEU A 42 -5.43 -8.35 -2.82
CA LEU A 42 -5.03 -9.66 -3.33
C LEU A 42 -3.83 -10.25 -2.59
N ASP A 43 -2.86 -9.41 -2.25
CA ASP A 43 -1.62 -9.82 -1.60
C ASP A 43 -1.06 -8.66 -0.80
N HIS A 44 -0.35 -8.99 0.28
CA HIS A 44 0.32 -8.01 1.12
C HIS A 44 1.65 -8.58 1.58
N VAL A 45 2.69 -7.75 1.47
CA VAL A 45 4.03 -8.10 1.92
C VAL A 45 4.50 -7.07 2.92
N ASN A 46 5.14 -7.54 3.98
CA ASN A 46 5.79 -6.71 4.99
C ASN A 46 7.11 -7.38 5.34
N ASN A 47 8.21 -6.75 4.95
CA ASN A 47 9.56 -7.17 5.28
C ASN A 47 10.13 -6.25 6.36
N GLN A 48 10.13 -6.76 7.59
CA GLN A 48 10.64 -6.03 8.74
C GLN A 48 12.16 -5.82 8.69
N SER A 49 12.93 -6.63 7.95
CA SER A 49 14.39 -6.53 7.92
C SER A 49 14.89 -5.34 7.11
N ASN A 50 14.14 -4.87 6.12
CA ASN A 50 14.49 -3.73 5.28
C ASN A 50 13.42 -2.62 5.28
N GLY A 51 12.38 -2.76 6.11
CA GLY A 51 11.31 -1.79 6.25
C GLY A 51 10.37 -1.70 5.04
N TYR A 52 10.47 -2.59 4.06
CA TYR A 52 9.59 -2.58 2.89
C TYR A 52 8.21 -3.14 3.22
N GLN A 53 7.16 -2.47 2.74
CA GLN A 53 5.80 -2.99 2.74
C GLN A 53 5.08 -2.58 1.46
N GLY A 54 4.21 -3.45 0.97
CA GLY A 54 3.42 -3.19 -0.23
C GLY A 54 2.19 -4.08 -0.30
N THR A 55 1.22 -3.63 -1.09
CA THR A 55 -0.08 -4.27 -1.23
C THR A 55 -0.51 -4.28 -2.69
N VAL A 56 -1.08 -5.41 -3.11
CA VAL A 56 -1.68 -5.59 -4.44
C VAL A 56 -3.19 -5.44 -4.31
N TYR A 57 -3.77 -4.54 -5.10
CA TYR A 57 -5.19 -4.25 -5.13
C TYR A 57 -5.78 -4.58 -6.50
N ARG A 58 -7.02 -5.04 -6.52
CA ARG A 58 -7.86 -5.15 -7.72
C ARG A 58 -9.05 -4.23 -7.60
N ARG A 59 -9.24 -3.34 -8.56
CA ARG A 59 -10.44 -2.50 -8.66
C ARG A 59 -11.63 -3.38 -9.06
N GLU A 60 -12.69 -3.40 -8.27
CA GLU A 60 -13.80 -4.32 -8.49
C GLU A 60 -14.65 -3.93 -9.71
N SER A 61 -14.73 -2.65 -10.07
CA SER A 61 -15.52 -2.17 -11.21
C SER A 61 -14.87 -2.44 -12.58
N SER A 62 -13.54 -2.54 -12.66
CA SER A 62 -12.80 -2.67 -13.92
C SER A 62 -11.87 -3.88 -14.00
N GLY A 63 -11.53 -4.50 -12.86
CA GLY A 63 -10.51 -5.55 -12.76
C GLY A 63 -9.07 -5.04 -12.84
N GLU A 64 -8.84 -3.72 -12.91
CA GLU A 64 -7.50 -3.13 -12.93
C GLU A 64 -6.71 -3.50 -11.67
N ILE A 65 -5.44 -3.86 -11.84
CA ILE A 65 -4.53 -4.19 -10.74
C ILE A 65 -3.60 -3.01 -10.45
N VAL A 66 -3.50 -2.64 -9.18
CA VAL A 66 -2.58 -1.61 -8.69
C VAL A 66 -1.68 -2.22 -7.62
N VAL A 67 -0.38 -1.98 -7.71
CA VAL A 67 0.58 -2.32 -6.66
C VAL A 67 1.04 -1.03 -6.02
N ALA A 68 0.72 -0.85 -4.73
CA ALA A 68 1.19 0.29 -3.97
C ALA A 68 2.26 -0.14 -2.97
N HIS A 69 3.28 0.70 -2.84
CA HIS A 69 4.39 0.51 -1.92
C HIS A 69 4.33 1.63 -0.89
N ARG A 70 4.56 1.32 0.39
CA ARG A 70 4.74 2.38 1.38
C ARG A 70 6.07 3.10 1.15
N GLY A 71 6.12 4.39 1.45
CA GLY A 71 7.38 5.09 1.67
C GLY A 71 7.96 4.77 3.04
N THR A 72 9.01 5.49 3.43
CA THR A 72 9.55 5.43 4.80
C THR A 72 8.55 6.07 5.76
N GLU A 73 8.32 5.44 6.92
CA GLU A 73 7.56 6.05 8.02
C GLU A 73 8.56 6.76 8.96
N GLY A 74 8.43 8.07 9.10
CA GLY A 74 9.46 8.93 9.70
C GLY A 74 8.94 9.83 10.81
N ALA A 75 9.23 9.44 12.05
CA ALA A 75 9.63 10.40 13.09
C ALA A 75 10.97 9.98 13.71
N VAL A 76 11.21 8.67 13.86
CA VAL A 76 12.45 8.17 14.49
C VAL A 76 13.55 7.88 13.47
N ASN A 77 13.21 7.40 12.27
CA ASN A 77 14.20 7.13 11.20
C ASN A 77 14.58 8.38 10.39
N ASP A 78 13.72 9.41 10.38
CA ASP A 78 13.96 10.65 9.64
C ASP A 78 15.03 11.50 10.33
N VAL A 79 14.95 11.63 11.66
CA VAL A 79 15.95 12.34 12.48
C VAL A 79 17.36 11.76 12.31
N LEU A 80 17.48 10.43 12.21
CA LEU A 80 18.78 9.79 12.01
C LEU A 80 19.29 9.94 10.57
N THR A 81 18.40 9.87 9.58
CA THR A 81 18.74 10.04 8.17
C THR A 81 19.22 11.47 7.90
N ASP A 82 18.50 12.48 8.41
CA ASP A 82 18.90 13.90 8.31
C ASP A 82 20.26 14.17 8.98
N ALA A 83 20.53 13.56 10.14
CA ALA A 83 21.81 13.71 10.84
C ALA A 83 23.00 13.17 10.03
N THR A 84 22.79 12.15 9.19
CA THR A 84 23.85 11.57 8.35
C THR A 84 24.10 12.30 7.03
N MET A 85 23.19 13.21 6.62
CA MET A 85 23.33 13.97 5.38
C MET A 85 24.15 15.27 5.53
N VAL A 86 24.65 15.55 6.75
CA VAL A 86 25.41 16.77 7.09
C VAL A 86 26.86 16.48 7.53
N THR A 87 27.35 15.24 7.36
CA THR A 87 28.77 14.91 7.58
C THR A 87 29.59 14.94 6.28
#